data_AF-A0A6G0TAI1-F1
#
_entry.id   AF-A0A6G0TAI1-F1
#
_cell.length_a   1.000
_cell.length_b   1.000
_cell.length_c   1.000
_cell.angle_alpha   90.00
_cell.angle_beta   90.00
_cell.angle_gamma   90.00
#
_symmetry.space_group_name_H-M   'P 1'
#
loop_
_entity.id
_entity.type
_entity.pdbx_description
1 polymer ?
#
loop_
_entity_poly.entity_id
_entity_poly.type
_entity_poly.pdbx_seq_one_letter_code
_entity_poly.pdbx_strand_id
1 'polypeptide(L)'
;MLLYAKAIIPNIRGLNYNQNKPITWITYLDCVHLYGKSMLTELPFKDFEWVDYLDIDVLKIPDISKVGYILEVDIDYPKNLHKKPRFSIFTFKRMSSKFKTIANGLKLVKIYRAIRFSQSKWMAPYIELCINTRVEVNNNFEKHFWKLLISSVFGKYTENVRARTSLRLVSSTKKASKLMMKTYFKDRTICSENLMAIHQHKETIKFDKAIDVGFAILDVSKTFMYDFHYNVMKKKYGDKISSLYSDTDSMTYAIQTQNFFDDIKYNLSPIFDTSNYPKDHYCFSEIHKNQPEILNTYINHINVDDKQTRRDMHFIQSNKHVVHSKTVNKLVLSANDDKRYIMNDGINTL
;
A
#
# COMPACT_ATOMS: atom_id res chain seq x y z
N MET A 1 -12.17 10.11 -2.82
CA MET A 1 -13.25 10.68 -3.65
C MET A 1 -12.95 10.18 -5.05
N LEU A 2 -13.74 9.22 -5.54
CA LEU A 2 -13.58 8.68 -6.89
C LEU A 2 -13.97 9.77 -7.89
N LEU A 3 -13.08 10.11 -8.82
CA LEU A 3 -13.42 10.95 -9.96
C LEU A 3 -14.12 10.05 -10.99
N TYR A 4 -15.32 10.45 -11.42
CA TYR A 4 -16.05 9.72 -12.45
C TYR A 4 -15.40 9.99 -13.82
N ALA A 5 -14.98 8.94 -14.51
CA ALA A 5 -14.53 8.99 -15.90
C ALA A 5 -15.15 7.85 -16.70
N LYS A 6 -15.34 8.08 -18.00
CA LYS A 6 -15.94 7.12 -18.92
C LYS A 6 -14.93 6.78 -20.01
N ALA A 7 -14.74 5.48 -20.26
CA ALA A 7 -13.94 5.01 -21.38
C ALA A 7 -14.63 5.35 -22.71
N ILE A 8 -13.85 5.80 -23.69
CA ILE A 8 -14.31 6.15 -25.04
C ILE A 8 -13.33 5.48 -25.99
N ILE A 9 -13.63 4.25 -26.44
CA ILE A 9 -12.73 3.45 -27.26
C ILE A 9 -13.54 2.95 -28.48
N PRO A 10 -13.03 3.10 -29.70
CA PRO A 10 -13.73 2.61 -30.89
C PRO A 10 -13.84 1.08 -30.90
N ASN A 11 -14.89 0.55 -31.52
CA ASN A 11 -15.07 -0.87 -31.83
C ASN A 11 -15.10 -1.82 -30.62
N ILE A 12 -15.41 -1.33 -29.42
CA ILE A 12 -15.60 -2.14 -28.22
C ILE A 12 -17.11 -2.27 -27.91
N ARG A 13 -17.62 -3.50 -27.90
CA ARG A 13 -19.02 -3.82 -27.60
C ARG A 13 -19.37 -3.33 -26.17
N GLY A 14 -20.46 -2.58 -26.04
CA GLY A 14 -20.94 -2.06 -24.75
C GLY A 14 -20.40 -0.67 -24.35
N LEU A 15 -19.51 -0.06 -25.15
CA LEU A 15 -19.09 1.34 -24.97
C LEU A 15 -19.80 2.26 -25.96
N ASN A 16 -20.44 3.33 -25.47
CA ASN A 16 -20.98 4.39 -26.31
C ASN A 16 -19.82 5.24 -26.86
N TYR A 17 -19.28 4.82 -28.00
CA TYR A 17 -18.27 5.57 -28.73
C TYR A 17 -18.89 6.86 -29.29
N ASN A 18 -18.19 7.97 -29.12
CA ASN A 18 -18.55 9.27 -29.71
C ASN A 18 -17.32 9.82 -30.42
N GLN A 19 -17.40 9.90 -31.75
CA GLN A 19 -16.31 10.34 -32.62
C GLN A 19 -15.88 11.80 -32.37
N ASN A 20 -16.75 12.61 -31.74
CA ASN A 20 -16.46 14.01 -31.39
C ASN A 20 -15.72 14.15 -30.05
N LYS A 21 -15.43 13.05 -29.35
CA LYS A 21 -14.69 13.05 -28.08
C LYS A 21 -13.36 12.31 -28.23
N PRO A 22 -12.31 12.75 -27.51
CA PRO A 22 -11.00 12.09 -27.58
C PRO A 22 -11.10 10.65 -27.07
N ILE A 23 -10.40 9.74 -27.77
CA ILE A 23 -10.28 8.34 -27.35
C ILE A 23 -9.66 8.31 -25.95
N THR A 24 -10.34 7.65 -25.01
CA THR A 24 -9.98 7.63 -23.60
C THR A 24 -10.01 6.19 -23.09
N TRP A 25 -8.85 5.71 -22.65
CA TRP A 25 -8.67 4.41 -22.04
C TRP A 25 -8.77 4.53 -20.52
N ILE A 26 -9.42 3.57 -19.86
CA ILE A 26 -9.38 3.41 -18.40
C ILE A 26 -8.51 2.20 -18.09
N THR A 27 -7.46 2.39 -17.30
CA THR A 27 -6.52 1.33 -16.96
C THR A 27 -6.31 1.23 -15.46
N TYR A 28 -6.18 -0.01 -14.98
CA TYR A 28 -5.85 -0.34 -13.59
C TYR A 28 -4.45 -0.97 -13.58
N LEU A 29 -3.55 -0.32 -12.83
CA LEU A 29 -2.14 -0.70 -12.75
C LEU A 29 -1.80 -1.01 -11.29
N ASP A 30 -1.09 -2.11 -11.06
CA ASP A 30 -0.77 -2.62 -9.72
C ASP A 30 0.72 -2.91 -9.58
N CYS A 31 1.36 -2.44 -8.52
CA CYS A 31 2.80 -2.61 -8.34
C CYS A 31 3.12 -3.99 -7.77
N VAL A 32 3.95 -4.75 -8.50
CA VAL A 32 4.41 -6.06 -8.06
C VAL A 32 5.29 -5.91 -6.81
N HIS A 33 4.81 -6.41 -5.68
CA HIS A 33 5.53 -6.44 -4.39
C HIS A 33 6.03 -5.09 -3.89
N LEU A 34 5.18 -4.06 -3.89
CA LEU A 34 5.57 -2.71 -3.47
C LEU A 34 6.35 -2.64 -2.14
N TYR A 35 5.88 -3.33 -1.09
CA TYR A 35 6.59 -3.37 0.19
C TYR A 35 7.86 -4.22 0.13
N GLY A 36 7.86 -5.33 -0.61
CA GLY A 36 9.06 -6.14 -0.84
C GLY A 36 10.16 -5.31 -1.51
N LYS A 37 9.81 -4.55 -2.56
CA LYS A 37 10.70 -3.59 -3.22
C LYS A 37 11.29 -2.59 -2.23
N SER A 38 10.46 -2.05 -1.34
CA SER A 38 10.90 -1.09 -0.32
C SER A 38 11.91 -1.71 0.65
N MET A 39 11.76 -3.01 0.96
CA MET A 39 12.67 -3.74 1.83
C MET A 39 14.00 -4.17 1.17
N LEU A 40 14.12 -4.07 -0.16
CA LEU A 40 15.39 -4.24 -0.88
C LEU A 40 16.32 -3.02 -0.77
N THR A 41 15.83 -1.95 -0.16
CA THR A 41 16.55 -0.69 -0.02
C THR A 41 17.20 -0.53 1.36
N GLU A 42 17.95 0.54 1.55
CA GLU A 42 18.53 0.93 2.83
C GLU A 42 17.41 1.24 3.85
N LEU A 43 17.44 0.51 4.97
CA LEU A 43 16.49 0.64 6.07
C LEU A 43 17.23 1.03 7.37
N PRO A 44 16.55 1.75 8.30
CA PRO A 44 17.10 2.05 9.61
C PRO A 44 17.61 0.78 10.30
N PHE A 45 18.77 0.88 10.95
CA PHE A 45 19.40 -0.27 11.59
C PHE A 45 19.79 0.01 13.04
N LYS A 46 20.59 1.05 13.30
CA LYS A 46 21.12 1.34 14.65
C LYS A 46 21.61 2.79 14.78
N ASP A 47 22.20 3.10 15.95
CA ASP A 47 22.86 4.38 16.25
C ASP A 47 21.91 5.59 16.14
N PHE A 48 20.69 5.45 16.68
CA PHE A 48 19.71 6.53 16.69
C PHE A 48 20.08 7.60 17.71
N GLU A 49 20.24 8.83 17.24
CA GLU A 49 20.60 9.97 18.10
C GLU A 49 19.93 11.25 17.62
N TRP A 50 19.58 12.13 18.57
CA TRP A 50 19.08 13.46 18.26
C TRP A 50 20.18 14.30 17.62
N VAL A 51 19.81 15.15 16.67
CA VAL A 51 20.73 16.12 16.08
C VAL A 51 20.58 17.46 16.79
N ASP A 52 21.65 17.94 17.41
CA ASP A 52 21.65 19.19 18.17
C ASP A 52 21.58 20.44 17.27
N TYR A 53 22.24 20.41 16.10
CA TYR A 53 22.28 21.52 15.15
C TYR A 53 21.68 21.10 13.80
N LEU A 54 20.58 21.76 13.41
CA LEU A 54 19.78 21.41 12.23
C LEU A 54 20.25 22.09 10.93
N ASP A 55 21.56 22.19 10.72
CA ASP A 55 22.12 22.62 9.42
C ASP A 55 22.26 21.42 8.47
N ILE A 56 21.14 20.76 8.21
CA ILE A 56 21.08 19.58 7.34
C ILE A 56 20.47 19.99 6.01
N ASP A 57 21.28 20.00 4.96
CA ASP A 57 20.77 20.09 3.60
C ASP A 57 20.29 18.71 3.12
N VAL A 58 19.08 18.39 3.57
CA VAL A 58 18.38 17.13 3.31
C VAL A 58 18.17 16.82 1.82
N LEU A 59 18.20 17.84 0.96
CA LEU A 59 18.06 17.67 -0.49
C LEU A 59 19.31 17.03 -1.11
N LYS A 60 20.46 17.18 -0.47
CA LYS A 60 21.76 16.71 -0.98
C LYS A 60 22.13 15.32 -0.47
N ILE A 61 21.32 14.73 0.42
CA ILE A 61 21.60 13.42 0.98
C ILE A 61 21.17 12.35 -0.04
N PRO A 62 22.11 11.49 -0.51
CA PRO A 62 21.75 10.40 -1.42
C PRO A 62 20.87 9.35 -0.75
N ASP A 63 19.97 8.71 -1.51
CA ASP A 63 19.15 7.57 -1.04
C ASP A 63 20.02 6.44 -0.46
N ILE A 64 21.20 6.20 -1.06
CA ILE A 64 22.16 5.14 -0.69
C ILE A 64 23.12 5.54 0.44
N SER A 65 22.88 6.68 1.09
CA SER A 65 23.70 7.14 2.22
C SER A 65 23.74 6.08 3.33
N LYS A 66 24.87 5.94 4.02
CA LYS A 66 24.96 5.09 5.23
C LYS A 66 24.22 5.69 6.42
N VAL A 67 23.93 6.99 6.37
CA VAL A 67 23.24 7.74 7.42
C VAL A 67 21.89 8.22 6.90
N GLY A 68 20.82 7.90 7.64
CA GLY A 68 19.46 8.38 7.42
C GLY A 68 18.98 9.32 8.53
N TYR A 69 17.85 10.00 8.30
CA TYR A 69 17.32 11.03 9.19
C TYR A 69 15.79 10.97 9.33
N ILE A 70 15.27 10.84 10.55
CA ILE A 70 13.84 11.05 10.86
C ILE A 70 13.66 12.53 11.18
N LEU A 71 12.78 13.23 10.46
CA LEU A 71 12.57 14.66 10.69
C LEU A 71 11.14 15.03 11.04
N GLU A 72 11.03 15.98 11.96
CA GLU A 72 9.82 16.77 12.14
C GLU A 72 9.95 18.07 11.33
N VAL A 73 9.03 18.26 10.37
CA VAL A 73 9.11 19.38 9.42
C VAL A 73 7.77 19.99 9.09
N ASP A 74 7.80 21.24 8.63
CA ASP A 74 6.70 21.85 7.88
C ASP A 74 6.95 21.72 6.37
N ILE A 75 5.89 21.32 5.65
CA ILE A 75 5.90 21.21 4.19
C ILE A 75 4.77 22.06 3.64
N ASP A 76 5.10 22.93 2.69
CA ASP A 76 4.10 23.65 1.91
C ASP A 76 3.75 22.85 0.65
N TYR A 77 2.45 22.68 0.44
CA TYR A 77 1.88 21.94 -0.69
C TYR A 77 1.32 22.94 -1.70
N PRO A 78 1.88 23.03 -2.91
CA PRO A 78 1.32 23.85 -3.97
C PRO A 78 -0.16 23.52 -4.20
N LYS A 79 -0.98 24.56 -4.34
CA LYS A 79 -2.44 24.42 -4.53
C LYS A 79 -2.81 23.61 -5.78
N ASN A 80 -1.94 23.59 -6.80
CA ASN A 80 -2.10 22.79 -8.02
C ASN A 80 -1.89 21.28 -7.79
N LEU A 81 -1.19 20.86 -6.73
CA LEU A 81 -0.98 19.45 -6.41
C LEU A 81 -2.05 18.87 -5.47
N HIS A 82 -2.70 19.69 -4.63
CA HIS A 82 -3.77 19.23 -3.73
C HIS A 82 -4.81 20.32 -3.40
N LYS A 83 -6.09 19.94 -3.42
CA LYS A 83 -7.24 20.80 -3.04
C LYS A 83 -7.49 20.94 -1.52
N LYS A 84 -6.61 20.46 -0.64
CA LYS A 84 -6.80 20.51 0.84
C LYS A 84 -5.61 21.15 1.57
N PRO A 85 -5.85 21.91 2.65
CA PRO A 85 -4.81 22.72 3.30
C PRO A 85 -3.91 21.90 4.23
N ARG A 86 -2.67 22.41 4.36
CA ARG A 86 -1.57 22.13 5.32
C ARG A 86 -1.83 21.04 6.36
N PHE A 87 -1.05 19.97 6.29
CA PHE A 87 -0.87 19.00 7.37
C PHE A 87 0.54 19.16 7.96
N SER A 88 0.63 19.39 9.26
CA SER A 88 1.82 19.08 10.05
C SER A 88 1.89 17.56 10.19
N ILE A 89 2.87 16.92 9.52
CA ILE A 89 3.01 15.47 9.50
C ILE A 89 4.28 15.10 10.28
N PHE A 90 4.12 14.35 11.37
CA PHE A 90 5.19 13.51 11.92
C PHE A 90 5.59 12.51 10.84
N THR A 91 6.71 12.77 10.16
CA THR A 91 7.13 11.98 9.01
C THR A 91 8.43 11.26 9.37
N PHE A 92 8.34 9.94 9.57
CA PHE A 92 9.50 9.05 9.45
C PHE A 92 10.03 9.14 8.02
N LYS A 93 10.98 10.02 7.76
CA LYS A 93 11.47 10.22 6.40
C LYS A 93 12.69 9.36 6.14
N ARG A 94 12.65 8.63 5.04
CA ARG A 94 13.87 8.40 4.24
C ARG A 94 14.01 9.63 3.35
N MET A 95 14.87 10.59 3.74
CA MET A 95 14.98 11.89 3.06
C MET A 95 15.84 11.84 1.82
N SER A 96 15.28 11.30 0.75
CA SER A 96 15.74 11.62 -0.60
C SER A 96 14.56 11.55 -1.58
N SER A 97 13.68 10.56 -1.44
CA SER A 97 12.68 10.30 -2.48
C SER A 97 11.36 11.10 -2.37
N LYS A 98 10.94 11.59 -1.19
CA LYS A 98 9.87 12.62 -1.09
C LYS A 98 10.33 14.00 -1.63
N PHE A 99 11.63 14.20 -1.81
CA PHE A 99 12.17 15.42 -2.39
C PHE A 99 12.24 15.40 -3.92
N LYS A 100 12.19 14.23 -4.57
CA LYS A 100 11.77 14.17 -5.98
C LYS A 100 10.37 14.78 -6.16
N THR A 101 9.50 14.67 -5.16
CA THR A 101 8.21 15.38 -5.14
C THR A 101 8.34 16.87 -4.80
N ILE A 102 9.44 17.30 -4.18
CA ILE A 102 9.85 18.71 -4.00
C ILE A 102 10.34 19.32 -5.32
N ALA A 103 11.03 18.54 -6.16
CA ALA A 103 11.27 18.92 -7.55
C ALA A 103 9.96 19.12 -8.34
N ASN A 104 8.90 18.41 -7.97
CA ASN A 104 7.55 18.58 -8.54
C ASN A 104 6.70 19.65 -7.82
N GLY A 105 7.26 20.42 -6.89
CA GLY A 105 6.67 21.65 -6.35
C GLY A 105 6.48 21.72 -4.84
N LEU A 106 6.56 20.61 -4.09
CA LEU A 106 6.51 20.68 -2.61
C LEU A 106 7.65 21.56 -2.09
N LYS A 107 7.44 22.32 -1.01
CA LYS A 107 8.50 23.17 -0.42
C LYS A 107 8.70 22.81 1.04
N LEU A 108 9.94 22.48 1.42
CA LEU A 108 10.31 22.36 2.82
C LEU A 108 10.36 23.76 3.44
N VAL A 109 9.55 24.01 4.45
CA VAL A 109 9.46 25.33 5.09
C VAL A 109 10.41 25.41 6.27
N LYS A 110 10.39 24.40 7.14
CA LYS A 110 11.17 24.38 8.38
C LYS A 110 11.42 22.96 8.87
N ILE A 111 12.59 22.74 9.47
CA ILE A 111 12.92 21.53 10.24
C ILE A 111 12.89 21.92 11.72
N TYR A 112 12.17 21.16 12.55
CA TYR A 112 12.06 21.40 13.99
C TYR A 112 12.98 20.49 14.80
N ARG A 113 13.06 19.21 14.40
CA ARG A 113 13.88 18.19 15.05
C ARG A 113 14.33 17.15 14.05
N ALA A 114 15.47 16.55 14.33
CA ALA A 114 16.03 15.45 13.56
C ALA A 114 16.56 14.36 14.48
N ILE A 115 16.34 13.11 14.10
CA ILE A 115 17.05 11.94 14.63
C ILE A 115 17.88 11.38 13.48
N ARG A 116 19.20 11.28 13.63
CA ARG A 116 20.05 10.58 12.66
C ARG A 116 20.24 9.12 13.08
N PHE A 117 20.46 8.25 12.10
CA PHE A 117 20.65 6.81 12.33
C PHE A 117 21.51 6.18 11.24
N SER A 118 22.16 5.07 11.58
CA SER A 118 22.83 4.20 10.61
C SER A 118 21.80 3.34 9.86
N GLN A 119 21.91 3.28 8.53
CA GLN A 119 21.06 2.47 7.67
C GLN A 119 21.87 1.53 6.75
N SER A 120 21.29 0.41 6.38
CA SER A 120 21.89 -0.55 5.44
C SER A 120 20.82 -1.43 4.79
N LYS A 121 21.21 -2.18 3.75
CA LYS A 121 20.34 -3.17 3.08
C LYS A 121 20.24 -4.49 3.85
N TRP A 122 20.14 -4.43 5.17
CA TRP A 122 20.18 -5.63 6.03
C TRP A 122 19.00 -6.59 5.80
N MET A 123 17.88 -6.09 5.26
CA MET A 123 16.70 -6.90 4.94
C MET A 123 16.75 -7.52 3.53
N ALA A 124 17.55 -6.95 2.62
CA ALA A 124 17.55 -7.35 1.22
C ALA A 124 17.81 -8.86 1.00
N PRO A 125 18.79 -9.51 1.68
CA PRO A 125 19.04 -10.93 1.46
C PRO A 125 17.83 -11.84 1.77
N TYR A 126 17.05 -11.49 2.81
CA TYR A 126 15.85 -12.23 3.17
C TYR A 126 14.74 -12.07 2.12
N ILE A 127 14.60 -10.87 1.57
CA ILE A 127 13.55 -10.56 0.60
C ILE A 127 13.89 -11.14 -0.76
N GLU A 128 15.16 -11.07 -1.18
CA GLU A 128 15.65 -11.73 -2.39
C GLU A 128 15.42 -13.23 -2.33
N LEU A 129 15.71 -13.88 -1.20
CA LEU A 129 15.38 -15.29 -0.98
C LEU A 129 13.89 -15.55 -1.21
N CYS A 130 13.01 -14.78 -0.56
CA CYS A 130 11.57 -14.99 -0.69
C CYS A 130 11.05 -14.76 -2.12
N ILE A 131 11.61 -13.78 -2.84
CA ILE A 131 11.25 -13.48 -4.23
C ILE A 131 11.71 -14.61 -5.15
N ASN A 132 12.96 -15.04 -5.03
CA ASN A 132 13.55 -16.08 -5.88
C ASN A 132 12.82 -17.41 -5.68
N THR A 133 12.62 -17.82 -4.42
CA THR A 133 11.89 -19.07 -4.14
C THR A 133 10.46 -19.00 -4.64
N ARG A 134 9.80 -17.84 -4.57
CA ARG A 134 8.46 -17.70 -5.15
C ARG A 134 8.41 -17.88 -6.67
N VAL A 135 9.44 -17.44 -7.38
CA VAL A 135 9.52 -17.59 -8.84
C VAL A 135 9.77 -19.05 -9.21
N GLU A 136 10.58 -19.76 -8.43
CA GLU A 136 10.94 -21.16 -8.66
C GLU A 136 9.79 -22.14 -8.40
N VAL A 137 8.96 -21.88 -7.39
CA VAL A 137 7.88 -22.81 -7.02
C VAL A 137 6.76 -22.80 -8.07
N ASN A 138 6.30 -23.98 -8.45
CA ASN A 138 5.24 -24.13 -9.45
C ASN A 138 3.83 -24.18 -8.86
N ASN A 139 3.71 -24.45 -7.55
CA ASN A 139 2.44 -24.59 -6.87
C ASN A 139 1.88 -23.24 -6.36
N ASN A 140 0.59 -23.01 -6.57
CA ASN A 140 -0.09 -21.79 -6.14
C ASN A 140 -0.05 -21.59 -4.62
N PHE A 141 -0.14 -22.65 -3.82
CA PHE A 141 -0.05 -22.53 -2.36
C PHE A 141 1.29 -21.94 -1.93
N GLU A 142 2.40 -22.47 -2.43
CA GLU A 142 3.74 -22.01 -2.08
C GLU A 142 4.00 -20.58 -2.59
N LYS A 143 3.53 -20.25 -3.80
CA LYS A 143 3.58 -18.86 -4.29
C LYS A 143 2.90 -17.89 -3.34
N HIS A 144 1.73 -18.26 -2.81
CA HIS A 144 1.00 -17.46 -1.83
C HIS A 144 1.71 -17.40 -0.48
N PHE A 145 2.30 -18.51 -0.03
CA PHE A 145 3.07 -18.57 1.20
C PHE A 145 4.28 -17.63 1.16
N TRP A 146 5.10 -17.70 0.11
CA TRP A 146 6.25 -16.80 -0.05
C TRP A 146 5.85 -15.33 -0.22
N LYS A 147 4.72 -15.05 -0.91
CA LYS A 147 4.12 -13.69 -0.94
C LYS A 147 3.76 -13.20 0.46
N LEU A 148 3.19 -14.08 1.29
CA LEU A 148 2.77 -13.74 2.65
C LEU A 148 3.97 -13.47 3.54
N LEU A 149 5.06 -14.23 3.43
CA LEU A 149 6.29 -14.00 4.21
C LEU A 149 6.81 -12.57 4.01
N ILE A 150 6.94 -12.11 2.76
CA ILE A 150 7.33 -10.73 2.44
C ILE A 150 6.37 -9.71 3.09
N SER A 151 5.06 -9.92 2.95
CA SER A 151 4.04 -8.98 3.45
C SER A 151 3.94 -8.95 4.98
N SER A 152 4.16 -10.11 5.61
CA SER A 152 4.03 -10.31 7.06
C SER A 152 5.12 -9.58 7.84
N VAL A 153 6.32 -9.45 7.27
CA VAL A 153 7.45 -8.73 7.88
C VAL A 153 7.07 -7.27 8.12
N PHE A 154 6.50 -6.60 7.11
CA PHE A 154 5.99 -5.24 7.26
C PHE A 154 4.92 -5.16 8.37
N GLY A 155 3.90 -6.02 8.29
CA GLY A 155 2.81 -6.04 9.26
C GLY A 155 3.29 -6.28 10.69
N LYS A 156 4.36 -7.06 10.86
CA LYS A 156 4.98 -7.31 12.15
C LYS A 156 5.67 -6.08 12.71
N TYR A 157 6.37 -5.30 11.89
CA TYR A 157 7.00 -4.06 12.33
C TYR A 157 5.99 -3.00 12.76
N THR A 158 4.84 -2.94 12.08
CA THR A 158 3.76 -1.99 12.40
C THR A 158 2.74 -2.54 13.40
N GLU A 159 3.04 -3.63 14.10
CA GLU A 159 2.11 -4.28 15.02
C GLU A 159 1.71 -3.36 16.18
N ASN A 160 0.41 -3.12 16.35
CA ASN A 160 -0.10 -2.40 17.52
C ASN A 160 -0.13 -3.31 18.76
N VAL A 161 0.98 -3.33 19.51
CA VAL A 161 1.11 -4.11 20.75
C VAL A 161 0.09 -3.74 21.83
N ARG A 162 -0.50 -2.54 21.78
CA ARG A 162 -1.55 -2.11 22.72
C ARG A 162 -2.90 -2.79 22.47
N ALA A 163 -3.14 -3.26 21.25
CA ALA A 163 -4.37 -3.97 20.89
C ALA A 163 -4.35 -5.44 21.35
N ARG A 164 -3.19 -5.96 21.79
CA ARG A 164 -3.08 -7.34 22.29
C ARG A 164 -3.98 -7.53 23.50
N THR A 165 -4.80 -8.56 23.43
CA THR A 165 -5.71 -8.97 24.51
C THR A 165 -5.19 -10.26 25.12
N SER A 166 -5.27 -10.38 26.45
CA SER A 166 -5.04 -11.64 27.14
C SER A 166 -6.38 -12.36 27.26
N LEU A 167 -6.42 -13.63 26.86
CA LEU A 167 -7.60 -14.48 27.02
C LEU A 167 -7.32 -15.52 28.09
N ARG A 168 -8.25 -15.72 29.03
CA ARG A 168 -8.20 -16.80 30.01
C ARG A 168 -9.48 -17.61 29.95
N LEU A 169 -9.36 -18.90 29.69
CA LEU A 169 -10.47 -19.84 29.79
C LEU A 169 -10.65 -20.27 31.25
N VAL A 170 -11.87 -20.21 31.76
CA VAL A 170 -12.21 -20.58 33.14
C VAL A 170 -13.47 -21.42 33.17
N SER A 171 -13.44 -22.49 33.97
CA SER A 171 -14.60 -23.36 34.20
C SER A 171 -15.23 -23.21 35.59
N SER A 172 -14.64 -22.38 36.44
CA SER A 172 -15.14 -22.12 37.79
C SER A 172 -15.70 -20.71 37.87
N THR A 173 -16.96 -20.60 38.29
CA THR A 173 -17.65 -19.34 38.55
C THR A 173 -16.85 -18.44 39.51
N LYS A 174 -16.29 -19.02 40.59
CA LYS A 174 -15.44 -18.29 41.55
C LYS A 174 -14.20 -17.68 40.91
N LYS A 175 -13.52 -18.42 40.02
CA LYS A 175 -12.34 -17.91 39.28
C LYS A 175 -12.76 -16.84 38.27
N ALA A 176 -13.88 -17.03 37.57
CA ALA A 176 -14.42 -16.04 36.64
C ALA A 176 -14.71 -14.71 37.34
N SER A 177 -15.44 -14.72 38.46
CA SER A 177 -15.74 -13.52 39.24
C SER A 177 -14.46 -12.80 39.68
N LYS A 178 -13.45 -13.54 40.17
CA LYS A 178 -12.16 -12.95 40.58
C LYS A 178 -11.43 -12.25 39.42
N LEU A 179 -11.52 -12.80 38.20
CA LEU A 179 -10.90 -12.20 37.02
C LEU A 179 -11.69 -11.01 36.46
N MET A 180 -13.03 -11.03 36.59
CA MET A 180 -13.91 -9.94 36.18
C MET A 180 -13.78 -8.70 37.07
N MET A 181 -13.40 -8.88 38.34
CA MET A 181 -13.15 -7.76 39.28
C MET A 181 -11.80 -7.08 39.06
N LYS A 182 -10.95 -7.56 38.14
CA LYS A 182 -9.67 -6.93 37.85
C LYS A 182 -9.88 -5.65 37.04
N THR A 183 -9.07 -4.62 37.31
CA THR A 183 -9.12 -3.33 36.59
C THR A 183 -8.83 -3.45 35.10
N TYR A 184 -8.13 -4.50 34.69
CA TYR A 184 -7.82 -4.82 33.30
C TYR A 184 -8.79 -5.83 32.68
N PHE A 185 -9.91 -6.15 33.34
CA PHE A 185 -11.02 -6.86 32.70
C PHE A 185 -11.56 -6.02 31.54
N LYS A 186 -11.72 -6.66 30.38
CA LYS A 186 -12.26 -6.02 29.18
C LYS A 186 -13.67 -6.52 28.89
N ASP A 187 -13.81 -7.84 28.76
CA ASP A 187 -15.09 -8.47 28.41
C ASP A 187 -15.07 -9.97 28.73
N ARG A 188 -16.20 -10.66 28.56
CA ARG A 188 -16.33 -12.11 28.68
C ARG A 188 -17.14 -12.70 27.54
N THR A 189 -16.76 -13.90 27.12
CA THR A 189 -17.55 -14.75 26.22
C THR A 189 -17.95 -16.00 26.99
N ILE A 190 -19.25 -16.30 27.05
CA ILE A 190 -19.75 -17.56 27.62
C ILE A 190 -19.69 -18.61 26.52
N CYS A 191 -18.85 -19.63 26.69
CA CYS A 191 -18.67 -20.69 25.68
C CYS A 191 -19.62 -21.86 25.93
N SER A 192 -19.87 -22.21 27.20
CA SER A 192 -20.86 -23.21 27.63
C SER A 192 -21.24 -22.95 29.09
N GLU A 193 -22.14 -23.77 29.66
CA GLU A 193 -22.55 -23.67 31.06
C GLU A 193 -21.37 -23.65 32.04
N ASN A 194 -20.33 -24.45 31.73
CA ASN A 194 -19.15 -24.63 32.58
C ASN A 194 -17.87 -24.05 31.96
N LEU A 195 -17.96 -23.16 30.97
CA LEU A 195 -16.78 -22.57 30.33
C LEU A 195 -17.02 -21.12 29.90
N MET A 196 -16.14 -20.24 30.36
CA MET A 196 -16.14 -18.82 30.01
C MET A 196 -14.74 -18.37 29.60
N ALA A 197 -14.67 -17.59 28.54
CA ALA A 197 -13.46 -16.90 28.14
C ALA A 197 -13.47 -15.48 28.70
N ILE A 198 -12.48 -15.12 29.51
CA ILE A 198 -12.31 -13.78 30.07
C ILE A 198 -11.27 -13.02 29.25
N HIS A 199 -11.70 -11.91 28.65
CA HIS A 199 -10.89 -11.03 27.82
C HIS A 199 -10.33 -9.93 28.71
N GLN A 200 -9.02 -9.72 28.64
CA GLN A 200 -8.29 -8.82 29.54
C GLN A 200 -7.32 -7.94 28.75
N HIS A 201 -7.21 -6.68 29.14
CA HIS A 201 -6.08 -5.85 28.71
C HIS A 201 -4.76 -6.44 29.25
N LYS A 202 -3.66 -6.21 28.54
CA LYS A 202 -2.33 -6.56 29.05
C LYS A 202 -1.95 -5.55 30.14
N GLU A 203 -1.60 -6.06 31.32
CA GLU A 203 -1.15 -5.26 32.47
C GLU A 203 0.15 -4.50 32.14
N THR A 204 1.08 -5.19 31.48
CA THR A 204 2.34 -4.61 31.01
C THR A 204 2.42 -4.73 29.50
N ILE A 205 2.70 -3.62 28.84
CA ILE A 205 2.89 -3.55 27.39
C ILE A 205 4.38 -3.32 27.11
N LYS A 206 5.01 -4.28 26.42
CA LYS A 206 6.40 -4.14 25.96
C LYS A 206 6.41 -3.58 24.54
N PHE A 207 7.07 -2.43 24.34
CA PHE A 207 7.31 -1.86 23.00
C PHE A 207 8.58 -2.47 22.40
N ASP A 208 8.44 -3.65 21.80
CA ASP A 208 9.51 -4.46 21.23
C ASP A 208 9.36 -4.63 19.71
N LYS A 209 8.80 -3.62 19.05
CA LYS A 209 8.57 -3.60 17.61
C LYS A 209 9.36 -2.46 17.02
N ALA A 210 10.16 -2.73 15.99
CA ALA A 210 10.89 -1.72 15.24
C ALA A 210 9.92 -0.98 14.30
N ILE A 211 9.06 -0.17 14.91
CA ILE A 211 8.00 0.59 14.23
C ILE A 211 8.61 1.58 13.23
N ASP A 212 9.79 2.12 13.56
CA ASP A 212 10.61 2.96 12.71
C ASP A 212 10.94 2.32 11.36
N VAL A 213 11.30 1.04 11.35
CA VAL A 213 11.53 0.27 10.11
C VAL A 213 10.24 0.13 9.31
N GLY A 214 9.13 -0.18 9.97
CA GLY A 214 7.81 -0.24 9.33
C GLY A 214 7.42 1.08 8.67
N PHE A 215 7.63 2.20 9.37
CA PHE A 215 7.40 3.51 8.78
C PHE A 215 8.33 3.82 7.61
N ALA A 216 9.62 3.47 7.70
CA ALA A 216 10.56 3.65 6.59
C ALA A 216 10.09 2.89 5.34
N ILE A 217 9.70 1.62 5.48
CA ILE A 217 9.15 0.81 4.38
C ILE A 217 7.93 1.48 3.75
N LEU A 218 7.01 1.99 4.56
CA LEU A 218 5.80 2.68 4.08
C LEU A 218 6.11 4.01 3.38
N ASP A 219 7.14 4.73 3.80
CA ASP A 219 7.50 5.99 3.16
C ASP A 219 8.29 5.78 1.88
N VAL A 220 9.15 4.76 1.82
CA VAL A 220 9.81 4.32 0.58
C VAL A 220 8.78 3.85 -0.45
N SER A 221 7.79 3.06 -0.05
CA SER A 221 6.78 2.52 -0.97
C SER A 221 6.02 3.62 -1.71
N LYS A 222 5.59 4.67 -0.99
CA LYS A 222 4.92 5.84 -1.59
C LYS A 222 5.77 6.49 -2.67
N THR A 223 7.09 6.47 -2.51
CA THR A 223 7.98 7.17 -3.43
C THR A 223 8.12 6.45 -4.76
N PHE A 224 8.05 5.12 -4.78
CA PHE A 224 7.92 4.38 -6.03
C PHE A 224 6.60 4.70 -6.75
N MET A 225 5.50 4.78 -6.01
CA MET A 225 4.20 5.17 -6.58
C MET A 225 4.20 6.61 -7.11
N TYR A 226 4.84 7.54 -6.41
CA TYR A 226 4.98 8.93 -6.87
C TYR A 226 5.92 9.08 -8.06
N ASP A 227 7.06 8.39 -8.05
CA ASP A 227 8.01 8.40 -9.17
C ASP A 227 7.33 7.82 -10.43
N PHE A 228 6.60 6.71 -10.29
CA PHE A 228 5.78 6.18 -11.38
C PHE A 228 4.71 7.17 -11.84
N HIS A 229 3.95 7.78 -10.93
CA HIS A 229 2.91 8.73 -11.33
C HIS A 229 3.48 9.96 -12.05
N TYR A 230 4.45 10.64 -11.44
CA TYR A 230 4.93 11.94 -11.91
C TYR A 230 5.99 11.82 -13.01
N ASN A 231 6.97 10.93 -12.85
CA ASN A 231 8.14 10.86 -13.73
C ASN A 231 7.95 9.92 -14.92
N VAL A 232 6.98 9.00 -14.84
CA VAL A 232 6.63 8.10 -15.94
C VAL A 232 5.31 8.51 -16.58
N MET A 233 4.19 8.34 -15.86
CA MET A 233 2.86 8.45 -16.46
C MET A 233 2.49 9.90 -16.81
N LYS A 234 2.69 10.84 -15.88
CA LYS A 234 2.47 12.26 -16.13
C LYS A 234 3.46 12.83 -17.14
N LYS A 235 4.72 12.39 -17.14
CA LYS A 235 5.71 12.82 -18.13
C LYS A 235 5.33 12.38 -19.56
N LYS A 236 4.84 11.15 -19.74
CA LYS A 236 4.43 10.64 -21.05
C LYS A 236 3.16 11.29 -21.58
N TYR A 237 2.13 11.43 -20.74
CA TYR A 237 0.80 11.84 -21.19
C TYR A 237 0.48 13.32 -20.91
N GLY A 238 1.20 14.00 -20.02
CA GLY A 238 0.97 15.40 -19.65
C GLY A 238 -0.45 15.64 -19.12
N ASP A 239 -1.20 16.48 -19.83
CA ASP A 239 -2.60 16.81 -19.51
C ASP A 239 -3.60 15.76 -19.99
N LYS A 240 -3.16 14.82 -20.84
CA LYS A 240 -3.98 13.72 -21.37
C LYS A 240 -4.19 12.58 -20.37
N ILE A 241 -3.69 12.69 -19.14
CA ILE A 241 -3.87 11.68 -18.09
C ILE A 241 -4.53 12.29 -16.85
N SER A 242 -5.53 11.57 -16.34
CA SER A 242 -6.22 11.87 -15.08
C SER A 242 -6.14 10.66 -14.14
N SER A 243 -5.62 10.86 -12.93
CA SER A 243 -5.69 9.85 -11.87
C SER A 243 -7.10 9.83 -11.29
N LEU A 244 -7.77 8.68 -11.40
CA LEU A 244 -9.15 8.50 -10.95
C LEU A 244 -9.21 7.98 -9.52
N TYR A 245 -8.28 7.08 -9.20
CA TYR A 245 -8.21 6.35 -7.95
C TYR A 245 -6.78 5.86 -7.69
N SER A 246 -6.44 5.70 -6.43
CA SER A 246 -5.19 5.08 -5.98
C SER A 246 -5.43 4.36 -4.66
N ASP A 247 -4.84 3.18 -4.50
CA ASP A 247 -4.95 2.37 -3.29
C ASP A 247 -3.65 1.63 -3.05
N THR A 248 -2.93 1.99 -1.99
CA THR A 248 -1.67 1.37 -1.55
C THR A 248 -0.63 1.13 -2.66
N ASP A 249 -0.77 0.06 -3.42
CA ASP A 249 0.07 -0.43 -4.52
C ASP A 249 -0.53 -0.29 -5.92
N SER A 250 -1.75 0.23 -6.04
CA SER A 250 -2.46 0.37 -7.32
C SER A 250 -2.85 1.81 -7.67
N MET A 251 -2.94 2.08 -8.98
CA MET A 251 -3.43 3.34 -9.53
C MET A 251 -4.38 3.08 -10.71
N THR A 252 -5.47 3.84 -10.76
CA THR A 252 -6.40 3.84 -11.88
C THR A 252 -6.31 5.16 -12.63
N TYR A 253 -6.16 5.08 -13.95
CA TYR A 253 -6.03 6.25 -14.82
C TYR A 253 -7.11 6.29 -15.89
N ALA A 254 -7.56 7.49 -16.22
CA ALA A 254 -8.13 7.80 -17.53
C ALA A 254 -7.01 8.42 -18.39
N ILE A 255 -6.74 7.84 -19.55
CA ILE A 255 -5.65 8.21 -20.44
C ILE A 255 -6.21 8.47 -21.84
N GLN A 256 -5.98 9.67 -22.37
CA GLN A 256 -6.30 9.98 -23.76
C GLN A 256 -5.13 9.59 -24.65
N THR A 257 -5.28 8.45 -25.33
CA THR A 257 -4.30 7.87 -26.25
C THR A 257 -5.02 7.08 -27.33
N GLN A 258 -4.37 6.88 -28.47
CA GLN A 258 -4.94 6.07 -29.55
C GLN A 258 -5.07 4.62 -29.10
N ASN A 259 -3.98 4.04 -28.60
CA ASN A 259 -3.94 2.68 -28.12
C ASN A 259 -2.99 2.55 -26.92
N PHE A 260 -3.55 2.24 -25.75
CA PHE A 260 -2.77 2.06 -24.54
C PHE A 260 -1.86 0.81 -24.59
N PHE A 261 -2.22 -0.22 -25.34
CA PHE A 261 -1.39 -1.41 -25.49
C PHE A 261 -0.14 -1.15 -26.35
N ASP A 262 -0.25 -0.28 -27.35
CA ASP A 262 0.90 0.18 -28.14
C ASP A 262 1.84 1.02 -27.27
N ASP A 263 1.26 1.89 -26.43
CA ASP A 263 2.02 2.65 -25.44
C ASP A 263 2.81 1.73 -24.50
N ILE A 264 2.21 0.62 -24.04
CA ILE A 264 2.90 -0.41 -23.25
C ILE A 264 4.03 -1.01 -24.07
N LYS A 265 3.74 -1.56 -25.25
CA LYS A 265 4.71 -2.33 -26.03
C LYS A 265 5.93 -1.51 -26.46
N TYR A 266 5.72 -0.28 -26.92
CA TYR A 266 6.77 0.50 -27.58
C TYR A 266 7.42 1.56 -26.70
N ASN A 267 6.80 1.96 -25.58
CA ASN A 267 7.35 3.03 -24.74
C ASN A 267 7.44 2.70 -23.25
N LEU A 268 6.58 1.80 -22.74
CA LEU A 268 6.50 1.48 -21.32
C LEU A 268 6.85 0.02 -21.01
N SER A 269 7.38 -0.73 -21.98
CA SER A 269 7.74 -2.14 -21.81
C SER A 269 8.70 -2.37 -20.63
N PRO A 270 9.74 -1.55 -20.38
CA PRO A 270 10.69 -1.76 -19.28
C PRO A 270 10.08 -1.69 -17.86
N ILE A 271 8.86 -1.19 -17.72
CA ILE A 271 8.24 -0.93 -16.42
C ILE A 271 6.95 -1.74 -16.19
N PHE A 272 6.53 -2.55 -17.17
CA PHE A 272 5.32 -3.36 -17.08
C PHE A 272 5.60 -4.86 -17.19
N ASP A 273 4.90 -5.62 -16.35
CA ASP A 273 4.81 -7.06 -16.34
C ASP A 273 3.53 -7.39 -17.09
N THR A 274 3.71 -7.93 -18.29
CA THR A 274 2.64 -8.38 -19.19
C THR A 274 2.58 -9.90 -19.27
N SER A 275 3.24 -10.62 -18.35
CA SER A 275 3.25 -12.09 -18.32
C SER A 275 1.89 -12.69 -17.97
N ASN A 276 0.99 -11.88 -17.40
CA ASN A 276 -0.40 -12.26 -17.11
C ASN A 276 -1.34 -12.08 -18.30
N TYR A 277 -0.86 -11.57 -19.44
CA TYR A 277 -1.68 -11.41 -20.64
C TYR A 277 -1.93 -12.76 -21.32
N PRO A 278 -3.02 -12.90 -22.12
CA PRO A 278 -3.20 -14.05 -23.00
C PRO A 278 -1.96 -14.24 -23.88
N LYS A 279 -1.53 -15.49 -24.08
CA LYS A 279 -0.28 -15.80 -24.82
C LYS A 279 -0.31 -15.34 -26.28
N ASP A 280 -1.51 -15.22 -26.85
CA ASP A 280 -1.79 -14.72 -28.19
C ASP A 280 -1.85 -13.18 -28.25
N HIS A 281 -1.87 -12.49 -27.11
CA HIS A 281 -1.87 -11.03 -27.07
C HIS A 281 -0.49 -10.48 -27.45
N TYR A 282 -0.44 -9.52 -28.39
CA TYR A 282 0.82 -8.99 -28.93
C TYR A 282 1.72 -8.23 -27.94
N CYS A 283 1.23 -7.96 -26.73
CA CYS A 283 1.99 -7.36 -25.61
C CYS A 283 2.48 -8.41 -24.60
N PHE A 284 2.08 -9.68 -24.72
CA PHE A 284 2.52 -10.74 -23.83
C PHE A 284 4.05 -10.85 -23.86
N SER A 285 4.66 -10.87 -22.68
CA SER A 285 6.10 -11.05 -22.50
C SER A 285 6.40 -11.61 -21.11
N GLU A 286 7.32 -12.57 -21.04
CA GLU A 286 7.77 -13.14 -19.76
C GLU A 286 9.05 -12.48 -19.23
N ILE A 287 9.62 -11.51 -19.94
CA ILE A 287 10.89 -10.83 -19.58
C ILE A 287 10.86 -10.28 -18.15
N HIS A 288 9.70 -9.80 -17.73
CA HIS A 288 9.50 -9.05 -16.48
C HIS A 288 8.69 -9.81 -15.42
N LYS A 289 8.42 -11.08 -15.67
CA LYS A 289 7.51 -11.91 -14.86
C LYS A 289 7.90 -11.92 -13.38
N ASN A 290 7.01 -11.42 -12.52
CA ASN A 290 7.20 -11.34 -11.06
C ASN A 290 8.44 -10.54 -10.61
N GLN A 291 9.06 -9.73 -11.47
CA GLN A 291 10.19 -8.92 -11.06
C GLN A 291 9.72 -7.81 -10.11
N PRO A 292 10.43 -7.57 -9.00
CA PRO A 292 10.22 -6.35 -8.21
C PRO A 292 10.48 -5.15 -9.12
N GLU A 293 9.84 -4.02 -8.83
CA GLU A 293 9.92 -2.75 -9.61
C GLU A 293 8.96 -2.60 -10.78
N ILE A 294 8.31 -3.68 -11.19
CA ILE A 294 7.49 -3.70 -12.38
C ILE A 294 6.01 -3.64 -11.99
N LEU A 295 5.19 -2.98 -12.82
CA LEU A 295 3.75 -2.91 -12.62
C LEU A 295 3.05 -4.02 -13.40
N ASN A 296 2.13 -4.72 -12.75
CA ASN A 296 1.14 -5.51 -13.45
C ASN A 296 0.19 -4.57 -14.19
N THR A 297 0.03 -4.85 -15.48
CA THR A 297 -1.09 -4.35 -16.26
C THR A 297 -2.14 -5.44 -16.32
N TYR A 298 -3.40 -5.06 -16.20
CA TYR A 298 -4.52 -5.99 -16.37
C TYR A 298 -5.22 -5.64 -17.68
N ILE A 299 -5.37 -6.63 -18.56
CA ILE A 299 -6.31 -6.52 -19.66
C ILE A 299 -7.71 -6.67 -19.07
N ASN A 300 -8.33 -5.55 -18.70
CA ASN A 300 -9.77 -5.52 -18.53
C ASN A 300 -10.39 -5.51 -19.93
N HIS A 301 -10.34 -6.64 -20.63
CA HIS A 301 -11.37 -6.90 -21.61
C HIS A 301 -12.68 -6.97 -20.84
N ILE A 302 -13.65 -6.20 -21.32
CA ILE A 302 -15.05 -6.29 -20.95
C ILE A 302 -15.45 -7.77 -21.01
N ASN A 303 -15.43 -8.42 -19.85
CA ASN A 303 -16.19 -9.60 -19.48
C ASN A 303 -16.44 -9.48 -17.98
N VAL A 304 -17.05 -8.35 -17.60
CA VAL A 304 -18.01 -8.41 -16.51
C VAL A 304 -19.24 -8.98 -17.19
N ASP A 305 -19.44 -10.30 -17.11
CA ASP A 305 -20.78 -10.87 -17.28
C ASP A 305 -21.68 -10.17 -16.26
N ASP A 306 -22.37 -9.12 -16.72
CA ASP A 306 -23.51 -8.38 -16.14
C ASP A 306 -23.63 -8.16 -14.63
N LYS A 307 -22.57 -8.31 -13.84
CA LYS A 307 -22.60 -8.04 -12.40
C LYS A 307 -21.57 -7.00 -12.04
N GLN A 308 -21.97 -5.72 -12.15
CA GLN A 308 -21.35 -4.66 -11.35
C GLN A 308 -21.51 -5.03 -9.87
N THR A 309 -20.47 -5.60 -9.28
CA THR A 309 -20.46 -5.89 -7.85
C THR A 309 -19.98 -4.65 -7.10
N ARG A 310 -20.87 -4.12 -6.25
CA ARG A 310 -20.63 -2.97 -5.38
C ARG A 310 -20.54 -3.47 -3.96
N ARG A 311 -19.56 -2.99 -3.20
CA ARG A 311 -19.41 -3.32 -1.78
C ARG A 311 -19.34 -2.04 -0.94
N ASP A 312 -20.05 -2.06 0.17
CA ASP A 312 -20.00 -0.99 1.17
C ASP A 312 -18.79 -1.20 2.07
N MET A 313 -17.88 -0.24 2.04
CA MET A 313 -16.79 -0.16 3.01
C MET A 313 -17.07 0.95 4.02
N HIS A 314 -17.05 0.60 5.29
CA HIS A 314 -17.13 1.55 6.39
C HIS A 314 -15.71 1.92 6.84
N PHE A 315 -15.37 3.20 6.78
CA PHE A 315 -14.13 3.69 7.36
C PHE A 315 -14.36 5.00 8.11
N ILE A 316 -13.51 5.21 9.10
CA ILE A 316 -13.56 6.39 9.95
C ILE A 316 -12.59 7.41 9.35
N GLN A 317 -13.12 8.57 8.95
CA GLN A 317 -12.33 9.66 8.38
C GLN A 317 -12.42 10.88 9.29
N SER A 318 -11.27 11.45 9.65
CA SER A 318 -11.21 12.77 10.30
C SER A 318 -11.12 13.88 9.24
N ASN A 319 -11.93 14.92 9.39
CA ASN A 319 -11.82 16.16 8.62
C ASN A 319 -11.98 17.36 9.56
N LYS A 320 -11.01 18.28 9.57
CA LYS A 320 -10.97 19.42 10.50
C LYS A 320 -11.18 19.02 11.98
N HIS A 321 -10.53 17.93 12.40
CA HIS A 321 -10.63 17.37 13.76
C HIS A 321 -12.01 16.82 14.15
N VAL A 322 -12.95 16.72 13.19
CA VAL A 322 -14.24 16.04 13.38
C VAL A 322 -14.16 14.66 12.74
N VAL A 323 -14.47 13.64 13.54
CA VAL A 323 -14.42 12.24 13.13
C VAL A 323 -15.76 11.84 12.53
N HIS A 324 -15.75 11.32 11.31
CA HIS A 324 -16.94 10.85 10.60
C HIS A 324 -16.82 9.36 10.32
N SER A 325 -17.88 8.60 10.60
CA SER A 325 -18.07 7.30 9.98
C SER A 325 -18.54 7.54 8.54
N LYS A 326 -17.80 7.03 7.55
CA LYS A 326 -18.17 7.11 6.15
C LYS A 326 -18.32 5.71 5.58
N THR A 327 -19.44 5.50 4.93
CA THR A 327 -19.65 4.35 4.05
C THR A 327 -19.35 4.79 2.62
N VAL A 328 -18.45 4.08 1.95
CA VAL A 328 -18.20 4.29 0.52
C VAL A 328 -18.56 3.01 -0.21
N ASN A 329 -19.48 3.14 -1.16
CA ASN A 329 -19.85 2.10 -2.10
C ASN A 329 -18.79 2.07 -3.21
N LYS A 330 -17.90 1.07 -3.18
CA LYS A 330 -16.79 0.93 -4.14
C LYS A 330 -17.17 -0.10 -5.19
N LEU A 331 -16.84 0.19 -6.45
CA LEU A 331 -16.86 -0.80 -7.53
C LEU A 331 -15.67 -1.75 -7.29
N VAL A 332 -15.93 -3.03 -7.16
CA VAL A 332 -14.90 -4.06 -6.94
C VAL A 332 -14.92 -5.04 -8.12
N LEU A 333 -13.74 -5.55 -8.51
CA LEU A 333 -13.64 -6.53 -9.60
C LEU A 333 -14.36 -7.85 -9.23
N SER A 334 -14.46 -8.15 -7.93
CA SER A 334 -15.33 -9.16 -7.35
C SER A 334 -15.79 -8.71 -5.95
N ALA A 335 -17.09 -8.87 -5.63
CA ALA A 335 -17.61 -8.66 -4.28
C ALA A 335 -16.92 -9.53 -3.20
N ASN A 336 -16.31 -10.64 -3.63
CA ASN A 336 -15.76 -11.69 -2.78
C ASN A 336 -14.23 -11.66 -2.71
N ASP A 337 -13.55 -10.64 -3.29
CA ASP A 337 -12.08 -10.52 -3.34
C ASP A 337 -11.44 -10.08 -2.01
N ASP A 338 -12.02 -10.50 -0.89
CA ASP A 338 -11.32 -10.57 0.38
C ASP A 338 -11.02 -12.05 0.59
N LYS A 339 -9.75 -12.38 0.89
CA LYS A 339 -9.24 -13.70 1.32
C LYS A 339 -9.86 -14.24 2.62
N ARG A 340 -11.15 -13.99 2.83
CA ARG A 340 -11.94 -14.16 4.05
C ARG A 340 -13.36 -14.64 3.74
N TYR A 341 -13.72 -14.85 2.47
CA TYR A 341 -14.94 -15.56 2.14
C TYR A 341 -14.71 -17.05 2.40
N ILE A 342 -15.15 -17.52 3.56
CA ILE A 342 -15.16 -18.94 3.90
C ILE A 342 -16.27 -19.58 3.07
N MET A 343 -15.93 -20.57 2.26
CA MET A 343 -16.88 -21.35 1.47
C MET A 343 -17.84 -22.10 2.40
N ASN A 344 -18.96 -22.58 1.87
CA ASN A 344 -20.01 -23.22 2.68
C ASN A 344 -19.53 -24.50 3.42
N ASP A 345 -18.35 -25.01 3.09
CA ASP A 345 -17.70 -26.11 3.81
C ASP A 345 -17.10 -25.69 5.17
N GLY A 346 -17.01 -24.38 5.45
CA GLY A 346 -16.47 -23.84 6.70
C GLY A 346 -14.96 -23.99 6.85
N ILE A 347 -14.25 -24.52 5.84
CA ILE A 347 -12.83 -24.91 5.92
C ILE A 347 -12.00 -24.12 4.91
N ASN A 348 -12.52 -23.92 3.70
CA ASN A 348 -11.78 -23.31 2.61
C ASN A 348 -12.18 -21.86 2.39
N THR A 349 -11.25 -21.03 1.93
CA THR A 349 -11.54 -19.66 1.48
C THR A 349 -11.35 -19.54 -0.02
N LEU A 350 -12.16 -18.68 -0.65
CA LEU A 350 -12.07 -18.34 -2.08
C LEU A 350 -10.74 -17.64 -2.43
#